data_AF-A0A8T4TF51-F1
#
_entry.id   AF-A0A8T4TF51-F1
#
_cell.length_a   1.000
_cell.length_b   1.000
_cell.length_c   1.000
_cell.angle_alpha   90.00
_cell.angle_beta   90.00
_cell.angle_gamma   90.00
#
_symmetry.space_group_name_H-M   'P 1'
#
loop_
_entity.id
_entity.type
_entity.pdbx_description
1 polymer ?
#
loop_
_entity_poly.entity_id
_entity_poly.type
_entity_poly.pdbx_seq_one_letter_code
_entity_poly.pdbx_strand_id
1 'polypeptide(L)'
;MKTETGNQARNQARLYGPGEYAAVKADIEQHDLKPAAMADAVFQINAALDSEAEDDGSEVKEMIGQEQWHLWGFTGNLYLPKRGSKGIVYIQDNPEIRNGKPFMEESELIKKLEAGDPSVRGPVQLGYKTGEISSSELAEHPYILALVRGEPGAEELKRFADEHYDNLCLYSFDSVRQPLIRLSALYSSKFPLPQGGDGGGLAIQGYLGEYWACFGLGLQ
;
A
#
# COMPACT_ATOMS: atom_id res chain seq x y z
N MET A 1 -16.51 -19.87 -13.97
CA MET A 1 -15.46 -19.35 -14.89
C MET A 1 -15.03 -18.02 -14.33
N LYS A 2 -13.80 -17.92 -13.84
CA LYS A 2 -13.32 -16.73 -13.12
C LYS A 2 -13.21 -15.52 -14.04
N THR A 3 -13.60 -14.35 -13.57
CA THR A 3 -13.41 -13.10 -14.31
C THR A 3 -11.97 -12.62 -14.24
N GLU A 4 -11.60 -11.77 -15.20
CA GLU A 4 -10.29 -11.09 -15.21
C GLU A 4 -10.06 -10.30 -13.91
N THR A 5 -11.10 -9.61 -13.41
CA THR A 5 -11.08 -8.85 -12.16
C THR A 5 -10.83 -9.75 -10.94
N GLY A 6 -11.52 -10.89 -10.84
CA GLY A 6 -11.32 -11.84 -9.75
C GLY A 6 -9.91 -12.43 -9.75
N ASN A 7 -9.39 -12.81 -10.92
CA ASN A 7 -8.02 -13.27 -11.07
C ASN A 7 -6.98 -12.20 -10.71
N GLN A 8 -7.26 -10.92 -11.03
CA GLN A 8 -6.36 -9.82 -10.71
C GLN A 8 -6.33 -9.53 -9.20
N ALA A 9 -7.49 -9.40 -8.56
CA ALA A 9 -7.60 -9.17 -7.11
C ALA A 9 -6.91 -10.29 -6.31
N ARG A 10 -7.14 -11.55 -6.69
CA ARG A 10 -6.52 -12.72 -6.06
C ARG A 10 -4.99 -12.71 -6.16
N ASN A 11 -4.41 -12.25 -7.25
CA ASN A 11 -2.94 -12.25 -7.39
C ASN A 11 -2.28 -11.07 -6.68
N GLN A 12 -3.03 -9.99 -6.42
CA GLN A 12 -2.58 -8.88 -5.58
C GLN A 12 -2.65 -9.23 -4.10
N ALA A 13 -3.69 -9.97 -3.68
CA ALA A 13 -3.77 -10.55 -2.35
C ALA A 13 -2.82 -11.76 -2.26
N ARG A 14 -2.00 -11.89 -1.23
CA ARG A 14 -1.17 -13.10 -1.01
C ARG A 14 -1.17 -13.50 0.45
N LEU A 15 -1.16 -14.81 0.69
CA LEU A 15 -1.20 -15.42 2.03
C LEU A 15 0.18 -15.51 2.71
N TYR A 16 1.28 -15.40 1.95
CA TYR A 16 2.63 -15.44 2.48
C TYR A 16 3.38 -14.14 2.19
N GLY A 17 4.11 -13.65 3.19
CA GLY A 17 4.91 -12.43 3.13
C GLY A 17 5.95 -12.44 1.99
N PRO A 18 6.44 -11.27 1.56
CA PRO A 18 7.06 -11.12 0.24
C PRO A 18 8.39 -11.82 0.04
N GLY A 19 8.52 -12.42 -1.15
CA GLY A 19 9.77 -12.44 -1.91
C GLY A 19 10.09 -11.05 -2.51
N GLU A 20 11.25 -10.91 -3.13
CA GLU A 20 11.72 -9.63 -3.70
C GLU A 20 10.69 -8.98 -4.64
N TYR A 21 10.57 -7.64 -4.64
CA TYR A 21 9.61 -6.89 -5.47
C TYR A 21 9.61 -7.34 -6.95
N ALA A 22 10.80 -7.58 -7.50
CA ALA A 22 10.96 -8.07 -8.85
C ALA A 22 10.40 -9.49 -9.05
N ALA A 23 10.53 -10.37 -8.06
CA ALA A 23 9.96 -11.72 -8.11
C ALA A 23 8.43 -11.69 -8.07
N VAL A 24 7.83 -10.87 -7.19
CA VAL A 24 6.37 -10.72 -7.11
C VAL A 24 5.83 -10.10 -8.40
N LYS A 25 6.53 -9.10 -8.97
CA LYS A 25 6.17 -8.52 -10.26
C LYS A 25 6.21 -9.56 -11.39
N ALA A 26 7.31 -10.30 -11.49
CA ALA A 26 7.51 -11.29 -12.53
C ALA A 26 6.47 -12.41 -12.46
N ASP A 27 6.11 -12.85 -11.25
CA ASP A 27 5.09 -13.88 -11.05
C ASP A 27 3.68 -13.41 -11.49
N ILE A 28 3.32 -12.15 -11.22
CA ILE A 28 2.06 -11.56 -11.73
C ILE A 28 2.07 -11.50 -13.26
N GLU A 29 3.18 -11.04 -13.85
CA GLU A 29 3.32 -10.91 -15.30
C GLU A 29 3.35 -12.28 -16.01
N GLN A 30 3.88 -13.33 -15.37
CA GLN A 30 3.85 -14.71 -15.89
C GLN A 30 2.44 -15.28 -16.00
N HIS A 31 1.46 -14.71 -15.30
CA HIS A 31 0.06 -15.08 -15.37
C HIS A 31 -0.76 -14.16 -16.29
N ASP A 32 -0.09 -13.39 -17.18
CA ASP A 32 -0.70 -12.41 -18.08
C ASP A 32 -1.50 -11.30 -17.36
N LEU A 33 -1.16 -11.04 -16.10
CA LEU A 33 -1.79 -10.00 -15.28
C LEU A 33 -0.91 -8.76 -15.20
N LYS A 34 -1.55 -7.63 -14.88
CA LYS A 34 -0.87 -6.35 -14.68
C LYS A 34 -0.66 -6.09 -13.18
N PRO A 35 0.57 -5.72 -12.77
CA PRO A 35 0.82 -5.20 -11.43
C PRO A 35 -0.05 -3.96 -11.18
N ALA A 36 -0.88 -4.01 -10.13
CA ALA A 36 -1.82 -2.96 -9.81
C ALA A 36 -1.15 -1.95 -8.87
N ALA A 37 -1.27 -0.66 -9.19
CA ALA A 37 -0.96 0.38 -8.22
C ALA A 37 -1.91 0.29 -7.02
N MET A 38 -1.56 0.90 -5.89
CA MET A 38 -2.37 0.83 -4.67
C MET A 38 -3.83 1.25 -4.89
N ALA A 39 -4.07 2.34 -5.64
CA ALA A 39 -5.43 2.77 -5.98
C ALA A 39 -6.19 1.66 -6.73
N ASP A 40 -5.60 1.12 -7.80
CA ASP A 40 -6.23 0.10 -8.64
C ASP A 40 -6.49 -1.19 -7.84
N ALA A 41 -5.56 -1.57 -6.98
CA ALA A 41 -5.66 -2.78 -6.17
C ALA A 41 -6.83 -2.69 -5.17
N VAL A 42 -7.05 -1.53 -4.53
CA VAL A 42 -8.19 -1.30 -3.63
C VAL A 42 -9.52 -1.40 -4.40
N PHE A 43 -9.63 -0.74 -5.56
CA PHE A 43 -10.82 -0.84 -6.41
C PHE A 43 -11.11 -2.30 -6.83
N GLN A 44 -10.07 -3.04 -7.22
CA GLN A 44 -10.20 -4.44 -7.66
C GLN A 44 -10.67 -5.36 -6.54
N ILE A 45 -10.15 -5.19 -5.32
CA ILE A 45 -10.61 -5.97 -4.17
C ILE A 45 -12.08 -5.69 -3.90
N ASN A 46 -12.47 -4.43 -3.77
CA ASN A 46 -13.86 -4.11 -3.44
C ASN A 46 -14.81 -4.59 -4.54
N ALA A 47 -14.44 -4.44 -5.82
CA ALA A 47 -15.22 -4.98 -6.93
C ALA A 47 -15.34 -6.52 -6.87
N ALA A 48 -14.30 -7.23 -6.44
CA ALA A 48 -14.36 -8.68 -6.25
C ALA A 48 -15.26 -9.05 -5.05
N LEU A 49 -15.22 -8.28 -3.96
CA LEU A 49 -16.05 -8.49 -2.77
C LEU A 49 -17.55 -8.26 -3.06
N ASP A 50 -17.85 -7.24 -3.88
CA ASP A 50 -19.19 -6.87 -4.34
C ASP A 50 -19.74 -7.82 -5.42
N SER A 51 -18.91 -8.70 -5.99
CA SER A 51 -19.31 -9.60 -7.06
C SER A 51 -20.27 -10.69 -6.56
N GLU A 52 -21.41 -10.81 -7.24
CA GLU A 52 -22.39 -11.89 -7.07
C GLU A 52 -21.95 -13.22 -7.72
N ALA A 53 -20.83 -13.22 -8.45
CA ALA A 53 -20.29 -14.44 -9.04
C ALA A 53 -19.62 -15.29 -7.95
N GLU A 54 -20.19 -16.47 -7.68
CA GLU A 54 -19.74 -17.41 -6.63
C GLU A 54 -18.22 -17.68 -6.64
N ASP A 55 -17.58 -17.73 -7.81
CA ASP A 55 -16.16 -18.10 -7.95
C ASP A 55 -15.17 -16.96 -7.66
N ASP A 56 -15.54 -15.69 -7.89
CA ASP A 56 -14.57 -14.58 -7.85
C ASP A 56 -14.50 -13.91 -6.47
N GLY A 57 -15.66 -13.71 -5.85
CA GLY A 57 -15.73 -13.09 -4.52
C GLY A 57 -15.35 -14.04 -3.41
N SER A 58 -15.58 -15.35 -3.56
CA SER A 58 -15.35 -16.34 -2.49
C SER A 58 -13.87 -16.51 -2.16
N GLU A 59 -12.99 -16.62 -3.16
CA GLU A 59 -11.53 -16.74 -2.92
C GLU A 59 -10.96 -15.46 -2.30
N VAL A 60 -11.37 -14.29 -2.79
CA VAL A 60 -10.91 -13.00 -2.24
C VAL A 60 -11.42 -12.84 -0.79
N LYS A 61 -12.68 -13.18 -0.51
CA LYS A 61 -13.25 -13.21 0.85
C LYS A 61 -12.52 -14.20 1.75
N GLU A 62 -12.21 -15.39 1.24
CA GLU A 62 -11.44 -16.40 1.98
C GLU A 62 -10.06 -15.85 2.36
N MET A 63 -9.35 -15.23 1.42
CA MET A 63 -8.02 -14.65 1.65
C MET A 63 -8.06 -13.51 2.67
N ILE A 64 -9.02 -12.59 2.55
CA ILE A 64 -9.16 -11.46 3.49
C ILE A 64 -9.63 -11.94 4.87
N GLY A 65 -10.41 -13.01 4.93
CA GLY A 65 -10.85 -13.64 6.17
C GLY A 65 -9.78 -14.44 6.91
N GLN A 66 -8.61 -14.68 6.29
CA GLN A 66 -7.50 -15.35 6.96
C GLN A 66 -6.84 -14.44 7.99
N GLU A 67 -6.14 -15.05 8.95
CA GLU A 67 -5.51 -14.32 10.07
C GLU A 67 -4.38 -13.38 9.61
N GLN A 68 -3.81 -13.65 8.44
CA GLN A 68 -2.73 -12.88 7.82
C GLN A 68 -2.88 -12.88 6.31
N TRP A 69 -2.87 -11.70 5.72
CA TRP A 69 -2.84 -11.52 4.27
C TRP A 69 -2.20 -10.18 3.90
N HIS A 70 -1.72 -10.09 2.66
CA HIS A 70 -1.05 -8.91 2.13
C HIS A 70 -1.62 -8.49 0.78
N LEU A 71 -1.89 -7.20 0.59
CA LEU A 71 -2.06 -6.57 -0.73
C LEU A 71 -0.77 -5.88 -1.14
N TRP A 72 -0.28 -6.21 -2.33
CA TRP A 72 0.77 -5.43 -2.98
C TRP A 72 0.15 -4.29 -3.77
N GLY A 73 0.33 -3.05 -3.27
CA GLY A 73 0.21 -1.88 -4.13
C GLY A 73 1.56 -1.70 -4.81
N PHE A 74 1.65 -1.89 -6.13
CA PHE A 74 2.86 -1.59 -6.89
C PHE A 74 3.08 -0.08 -6.99
N THR A 75 3.11 0.61 -5.86
CA THR A 75 3.26 2.05 -5.71
C THR A 75 4.45 2.32 -4.79
N GLY A 76 5.47 2.97 -5.33
CA GLY A 76 6.67 3.37 -4.63
C GLY A 76 6.51 4.72 -3.94
N ASN A 77 7.23 4.89 -2.84
CA ASN A 77 7.33 6.10 -2.03
C ASN A 77 8.81 6.47 -1.93
N LEU A 78 9.18 7.64 -2.45
CA LEU A 78 10.50 8.23 -2.22
C LEU A 78 10.37 9.28 -1.11
N TYR A 79 10.79 8.91 0.09
CA TYR A 79 10.93 9.83 1.21
C TYR A 79 12.23 10.60 1.09
N LEU A 80 12.17 11.91 1.27
CA LEU A 80 13.33 12.79 1.27
C LEU A 80 13.47 13.48 2.63
N PRO A 81 14.71 13.64 3.11
CA PRO A 81 14.96 14.30 4.37
C PRO A 81 14.55 15.77 4.29
N LYS A 82 14.38 16.38 5.46
CA LYS A 82 14.06 17.79 5.61
C LYS A 82 15.16 18.67 4.98
N ARG A 83 14.82 19.40 3.91
CA ARG A 83 15.63 20.50 3.33
C ARG A 83 15.06 21.87 3.71
N GLY A 84 14.68 22.05 4.98
CA GLY A 84 13.92 23.22 5.42
C GLY A 84 13.14 22.96 6.70
N SER A 85 11.81 22.99 6.65
CA SER A 85 10.89 22.84 7.80
C SER A 85 10.37 21.41 8.02
N LYS A 86 10.08 20.66 6.95
CA LYS A 86 9.61 19.27 6.99
C LYS A 86 10.27 18.45 5.87
N GLY A 87 10.34 17.12 6.05
CA GLY A 87 10.65 16.21 4.94
C GLY A 87 9.46 16.09 4.00
N ILE A 88 9.66 15.41 2.87
CA ILE A 88 8.59 15.16 1.90
C ILE A 88 8.59 13.72 1.42
N VAL A 89 7.46 13.27 0.88
CA VAL A 89 7.36 12.01 0.14
C VAL A 89 6.79 12.27 -1.26
N TYR A 90 7.42 11.67 -2.26
CA TYR A 90 6.89 11.51 -3.61
C TYR A 90 6.37 10.08 -3.79
N ILE A 91 5.27 9.94 -4.51
CA ILE A 91 4.60 8.67 -4.74
C ILE A 91 4.62 8.38 -6.23
N GLN A 92 4.97 7.16 -6.64
CA GLN A 92 5.00 6.75 -8.04
C GLN A 92 4.34 5.38 -8.20
N ASP A 93 3.40 5.27 -9.12
CA ASP A 93 2.86 3.97 -9.55
C ASP A 93 3.87 3.25 -10.45
N ASN A 94 4.01 1.95 -10.21
CA ASN A 94 4.87 1.03 -10.93
C ASN A 94 6.30 1.57 -11.14
N PRO A 95 7.06 1.85 -10.05
CA PRO A 95 8.43 2.33 -10.18
C PRO A 95 9.29 1.36 -11.00
N GLU A 96 10.33 1.90 -11.63
CA GLU A 96 11.31 1.10 -12.36
C GLU A 96 11.99 0.11 -11.41
N ILE A 97 12.40 -1.05 -11.91
CA ILE A 97 13.22 -2.00 -11.14
C ILE A 97 14.68 -1.85 -11.56
N ARG A 98 15.56 -1.59 -10.59
CA ARG A 98 17.02 -1.68 -10.78
C ARG A 98 17.61 -2.62 -9.73
N ASN A 99 18.38 -3.61 -10.19
CA ASN A 99 19.00 -4.63 -9.32
C ASN A 99 17.97 -5.30 -8.38
N GLY A 100 16.81 -5.69 -8.91
CA GLY A 100 15.74 -6.36 -8.16
C GLY A 100 14.92 -5.44 -7.22
N LYS A 101 15.27 -4.15 -7.11
CA LYS A 101 14.67 -3.21 -6.16
C LYS A 101 13.94 -2.07 -6.88
N PRO A 102 12.88 -1.48 -6.28
CA PRO A 102 12.26 -0.29 -6.83
C PRO A 102 13.26 0.86 -6.88
N PHE A 103 13.28 1.57 -8.00
CA PHE A 103 14.15 2.70 -8.26
C PHE A 103 13.32 3.96 -8.51
N MET A 104 13.67 5.02 -7.81
CA MET A 104 13.01 6.32 -7.86
C MET A 104 14.07 7.40 -7.67
N GLU A 105 14.10 8.39 -8.57
CA GLU A 105 15.03 9.52 -8.49
C GLU A 105 14.24 10.83 -8.41
N GLU A 106 14.58 11.69 -7.45
CA GLU A 106 13.88 12.95 -7.20
C GLU A 106 13.77 13.83 -8.46
N SER A 107 14.87 13.97 -9.22
CA SER A 107 14.93 14.81 -10.43
C SER A 107 13.94 14.34 -11.51
N GLU A 108 13.82 13.04 -11.72
CA GLU A 108 12.92 12.43 -12.69
C GLU A 108 11.46 12.50 -12.24
N LEU A 109 11.19 12.33 -10.94
CA LEU A 109 9.84 12.50 -10.39
C LEU A 109 9.35 13.94 -10.54
N ILE A 110 10.22 14.93 -10.32
CA ILE A 110 9.88 16.35 -10.52
C ILE A 110 9.51 16.61 -11.98
N LYS A 111 10.33 16.14 -12.94
CA LYS A 111 10.03 16.29 -14.38
C LYS A 111 8.69 15.67 -14.75
N LYS A 112 8.38 14.49 -14.21
CA LYS A 112 7.09 13.82 -14.42
C LYS A 112 5.92 14.62 -13.86
N LEU A 113 6.05 15.18 -12.66
CA LEU A 113 5.03 16.04 -12.05
C LEU A 113 4.80 17.31 -12.87
N GLU A 114 5.87 17.98 -13.31
CA GLU A 114 5.80 19.17 -14.17
C GLU A 114 5.14 18.88 -15.52
N ALA A 115 5.33 17.67 -16.05
CA ALA A 115 4.70 17.18 -17.27
C ALA A 115 3.24 16.71 -17.07
N GLY A 116 2.73 16.68 -15.83
CA GLY A 116 1.38 16.21 -15.52
C GLY A 116 1.22 14.69 -15.64
N ASP A 117 2.29 13.91 -15.46
CA ASP A 117 2.23 12.44 -15.46
C ASP A 117 1.38 11.94 -14.26
N PRO A 118 0.22 11.30 -14.51
CA PRO A 118 -0.68 10.88 -13.44
C PRO A 118 -0.13 9.73 -12.58
N SER A 119 0.94 9.07 -13.01
CA SER A 119 1.60 8.02 -12.22
C SER A 119 2.35 8.57 -11.01
N VAL A 120 2.73 9.86 -11.02
CA VAL A 120 3.49 10.50 -9.94
C VAL A 120 2.63 11.49 -9.16
N ARG A 121 2.70 11.44 -7.83
CA ARG A 121 2.00 12.35 -6.91
C ARG A 121 2.94 12.90 -5.83
N GLY A 122 2.54 14.02 -5.23
CA GLY A 122 3.29 14.72 -4.19
C GLY A 122 3.84 16.07 -4.68
N PRO A 123 4.70 16.73 -3.89
CA PRO A 123 5.23 16.28 -2.61
C PRO A 123 4.21 16.35 -1.47
N VAL A 124 4.09 15.29 -0.67
CA VAL A 124 3.33 15.32 0.60
C VAL A 124 4.31 15.63 1.73
N GLN A 125 4.00 16.62 2.56
CA GLN A 125 4.85 16.97 3.70
C GLN A 125 4.77 15.90 4.80
N LEU A 126 5.92 15.44 5.29
CA LEU A 126 5.99 14.51 6.43
C LEU A 126 5.55 15.19 7.74
N GLY A 127 5.30 14.36 8.76
CA GLY A 127 4.73 14.80 10.04
C GLY A 127 3.20 14.92 10.01
N TYR A 128 2.55 14.18 9.11
CA TYR A 128 1.13 13.83 9.21
C TYR A 128 0.93 12.73 10.27
N LYS A 129 -0.33 12.43 10.63
CA LYS A 129 -0.66 11.42 11.65
C LYS A 129 -0.16 10.04 11.21
N THR A 130 0.51 9.31 12.09
CA THR A 130 0.90 7.91 11.90
C THR A 130 0.45 7.11 13.12
N GLY A 131 0.48 5.78 13.04
CA GLY A 131 -0.08 4.90 14.06
C GLY A 131 -1.60 4.73 13.91
N GLU A 132 -2.30 4.58 15.02
CA GLU A 132 -3.75 4.35 15.03
C GLU A 132 -4.52 5.49 14.37
N ILE A 133 -5.42 5.12 13.46
CA ILE A 133 -6.24 6.05 12.69
C ILE A 133 -7.64 5.47 12.53
N SER A 134 -8.68 6.31 12.62
CA SER A 134 -10.03 5.89 12.26
C SER A 134 -10.20 5.82 10.75
N SER A 135 -11.20 5.08 10.26
CA SER A 135 -11.51 4.99 8.83
C SER A 135 -11.86 6.34 8.21
N SER A 136 -12.59 7.18 8.94
CA SER A 136 -12.88 8.57 8.53
C SER A 136 -11.63 9.43 8.45
N GLU A 137 -10.75 9.37 9.45
CA GLU A 137 -9.46 10.09 9.39
C GLU A 137 -8.57 9.58 8.26
N LEU A 138 -8.63 8.28 7.94
CA LEU A 138 -7.89 7.67 6.85
C LEU A 138 -8.32 8.26 5.49
N ALA A 139 -9.61 8.46 5.26
CA ALA A 139 -10.13 9.01 4.00
C ALA A 139 -9.66 10.45 3.74
N GLU A 140 -9.54 11.25 4.80
CA GLU A 140 -9.11 12.65 4.73
C GLU A 140 -7.57 12.79 4.81
N HIS A 141 -6.85 11.69 5.02
CA HIS A 141 -5.43 11.74 5.32
C HIS A 141 -4.60 12.12 4.08
N PRO A 142 -3.76 13.18 4.12
CA PRO A 142 -3.10 13.73 2.92
C PRO A 142 -2.17 12.75 2.21
N TYR A 143 -1.49 11.88 2.98
CA TYR A 143 -0.68 10.82 2.39
C TYR A 143 -1.54 9.73 1.74
N ILE A 144 -2.70 9.43 2.31
CA ILE A 144 -3.63 8.43 1.76
C ILE A 144 -4.23 8.96 0.47
N LEU A 145 -4.74 10.19 0.47
CA LEU A 145 -5.22 10.87 -0.72
C LEU A 145 -4.17 10.83 -1.85
N ALA A 146 -2.89 11.10 -1.57
CA ALA A 146 -1.86 10.98 -2.58
C ALA A 146 -1.62 9.52 -3.03
N LEU A 147 -1.64 8.58 -2.09
CA LEU A 147 -1.40 7.15 -2.33
C LEU A 147 -2.48 6.51 -3.20
N VAL A 148 -3.75 6.83 -2.96
CA VAL A 148 -4.90 6.22 -3.67
C VAL A 148 -5.58 7.15 -4.68
N ARG A 149 -4.83 8.12 -5.23
CA ARG A 149 -5.27 9.01 -6.33
C ARG A 149 -6.51 9.86 -5.99
N GLY A 150 -6.54 10.39 -4.78
CA GLY A 150 -7.52 11.37 -4.31
C GLY A 150 -8.69 10.74 -3.55
N GLU A 151 -9.75 11.52 -3.41
CA GLU A 151 -10.94 11.15 -2.63
C GLU A 151 -11.60 9.84 -3.09
N PRO A 152 -11.78 9.55 -4.40
CA PRO A 152 -12.45 8.32 -4.80
C PRO A 152 -11.76 7.05 -4.30
N GLY A 153 -10.43 6.99 -4.40
CA GLY A 153 -9.69 5.83 -3.89
C GLY A 153 -9.60 5.80 -2.37
N ALA A 154 -9.65 6.96 -1.70
CA ALA A 154 -9.65 7.05 -0.25
C ALA A 154 -10.99 6.57 0.34
N GLU A 155 -12.10 6.86 -0.32
CA GLU A 155 -13.42 6.34 0.04
C GLU A 155 -13.52 4.83 -0.16
N GLU A 156 -12.96 4.27 -1.24
CA GLU A 156 -12.91 2.82 -1.41
C GLU A 156 -12.06 2.14 -0.32
N LEU A 157 -10.93 2.75 0.05
CA LEU A 157 -10.09 2.22 1.12
C LEU A 157 -10.78 2.33 2.49
N LYS A 158 -11.53 3.42 2.72
CA LYS A 158 -12.36 3.60 3.90
C LYS A 158 -13.45 2.54 3.97
N ARG A 159 -14.18 2.30 2.87
CA ARG A 159 -15.22 1.26 2.77
C ARG A 159 -14.65 -0.11 3.10
N PHE A 160 -13.53 -0.46 2.47
CA PHE A 160 -12.83 -1.71 2.75
C PHE A 160 -12.43 -1.84 4.23
N ALA A 161 -11.94 -0.76 4.82
CA ALA A 161 -11.56 -0.72 6.22
C ALA A 161 -12.76 -0.91 7.16
N ASP A 162 -13.86 -0.17 6.94
CA ASP A 162 -15.08 -0.23 7.75
C ASP A 162 -15.74 -1.62 7.77
N GLU A 163 -15.66 -2.34 6.65
CA GLU A 163 -16.30 -3.66 6.51
C GLU A 163 -15.49 -4.80 7.17
N HIS A 164 -14.19 -4.62 7.35
CA HIS A 164 -13.29 -5.72 7.67
C HIS A 164 -12.40 -5.49 8.91
N TYR A 165 -12.27 -4.27 9.41
CA TYR A 165 -11.31 -3.95 10.48
C TYR A 165 -11.86 -2.95 11.48
N ASP A 166 -11.77 -3.31 12.76
CA ASP A 166 -12.10 -2.40 13.87
C ASP A 166 -10.97 -1.42 14.19
N ASN A 167 -9.73 -1.75 13.81
CA ASN A 167 -8.55 -0.94 14.09
C ASN A 167 -7.72 -0.74 12.82
N LEU A 168 -7.33 0.50 12.53
CA LEU A 168 -6.45 0.81 11.40
C LEU A 168 -5.17 1.47 11.91
N CYS A 169 -4.06 1.17 11.25
CA CYS A 169 -2.77 1.72 11.61
C CYS A 169 -2.03 2.19 10.36
N LEU A 170 -1.66 3.47 10.30
CA LEU A 170 -0.86 4.01 9.21
C LEU A 170 0.63 3.97 9.58
N TYR A 171 1.42 3.14 8.90
CA TYR A 171 2.86 3.08 9.09
C TYR A 171 3.58 3.94 8.06
N SER A 172 4.17 5.03 8.53
CA SER A 172 5.02 5.88 7.71
C SER A 172 6.10 6.54 8.55
N PHE A 173 6.86 7.45 7.94
CA PHE A 173 7.92 8.19 8.60
C PHE A 173 7.47 9.61 8.93
N ASP A 174 7.62 10.00 10.19
CA ASP A 174 7.52 11.41 10.59
C ASP A 174 8.70 12.22 10.03
N SER A 175 9.86 11.57 9.88
CA SER A 175 11.05 12.10 9.21
C SER A 175 11.99 10.99 8.77
N VAL A 176 12.86 11.29 7.79
CA VAL A 176 13.96 10.43 7.37
C VAL A 176 15.28 11.20 7.41
N ARG A 177 16.38 10.52 7.72
CA ARG A 177 17.73 11.12 7.75
C ARG A 177 18.41 11.18 6.38
N GLN A 178 18.00 10.29 5.48
CA GLN A 178 18.52 10.16 4.12
C GLN A 178 17.38 9.74 3.18
N PRO A 179 17.51 9.96 1.85
CA PRO A 179 16.54 9.48 0.89
C PRO A 179 16.25 7.99 1.07
N LEU A 180 14.97 7.64 1.02
CA LEU A 180 14.51 6.30 1.33
C LEU A 180 13.38 5.90 0.38
N ILE A 181 13.57 4.78 -0.32
CA ILE A 181 12.53 4.22 -1.20
C ILE A 181 11.82 3.09 -0.46
N ARG A 182 10.50 3.00 -0.64
CA ARG A 182 9.63 1.98 -0.06
C ARG A 182 8.43 1.69 -0.95
N LEU A 183 7.89 0.48 -0.89
CA LEU A 183 6.64 0.13 -1.61
C LEU A 183 5.45 0.07 -0.67
N SER A 184 4.33 0.64 -1.06
CA SER A 184 3.09 0.56 -0.29
C SER A 184 2.49 -0.84 -0.33
N ALA A 185 2.17 -1.39 0.82
CA ALA A 185 1.37 -2.60 0.94
C ALA A 185 0.22 -2.35 1.90
N LEU A 186 -0.90 -3.04 1.70
CA LEU A 186 -1.88 -3.27 2.76
C LEU A 186 -1.56 -4.62 3.39
N TYR A 187 -1.66 -4.73 4.69
CA TYR A 187 -1.65 -6.04 5.31
C TYR A 187 -2.61 -6.11 6.48
N SER A 188 -3.13 -7.30 6.71
CA SER A 188 -3.80 -7.63 7.95
C SER A 188 -2.95 -8.58 8.76
N SER A 189 -2.92 -8.34 10.07
CA SER A 189 -2.45 -9.31 11.03
C SER A 189 -3.36 -9.32 12.24
N LYS A 190 -3.80 -10.49 12.69
CA LYS A 190 -4.40 -10.68 14.03
C LYS A 190 -3.38 -10.68 15.16
N PHE A 191 -2.16 -10.18 14.95
CA PHE A 191 -1.20 -10.05 16.05
C PHE A 191 -1.66 -8.93 16.98
N PRO A 192 -1.57 -9.13 18.31
CA PRO A 192 -1.82 -8.04 19.24
C PRO A 192 -0.86 -6.91 18.90
N LEU A 193 -1.42 -5.73 18.60
CA LEU A 193 -0.61 -4.52 18.53
C LEU A 193 0.19 -4.39 19.83
N PRO A 194 1.36 -3.73 19.85
CA PRO A 194 2.18 -3.58 21.06
C PRO A 194 1.46 -2.98 22.29
N GLN A 195 0.22 -2.49 22.12
CA GLN A 195 -0.65 -1.96 23.17
C GLN A 195 -1.79 -2.92 23.60
N GLY A 196 -1.78 -4.20 23.20
CA GLY A 196 -2.64 -5.23 23.82
C GLY A 196 -4.10 -5.28 23.34
N GLY A 197 -4.39 -4.84 22.13
CA GLY A 197 -5.70 -5.05 21.49
C GLY A 197 -5.72 -6.33 20.66
N ASP A 198 -6.67 -7.22 20.94
CA ASP A 198 -7.07 -8.28 20.01
C ASP A 198 -7.85 -7.63 18.86
N GLY A 199 -7.23 -7.47 17.69
CA GLY A 199 -7.89 -6.91 16.52
C GLY A 199 -7.03 -7.03 15.27
N GLY A 200 -7.64 -7.45 14.16
CA GLY A 200 -7.00 -7.35 12.85
C GLY A 200 -6.75 -5.88 12.53
N GLY A 201 -5.50 -5.53 12.20
CA GLY A 201 -5.12 -4.17 11.84
C GLY A 201 -4.83 -4.06 10.35
N LEU A 202 -5.43 -3.10 9.64
CA LEU A 202 -5.00 -2.73 8.29
C LEU A 202 -3.79 -1.81 8.40
N ALA A 203 -2.68 -2.22 7.82
CA ALA A 203 -1.44 -1.48 7.89
C ALA A 203 -0.91 -1.12 6.50
N ILE A 204 -0.75 0.19 6.28
CA ILE A 204 -0.13 0.73 5.07
C ILE A 204 1.35 0.91 5.36
N GLN A 205 2.21 0.06 4.80
CA GLN A 205 3.65 0.11 5.05
C GLN A 205 4.46 0.19 3.78
N GLY A 206 5.62 0.83 3.89
CA GLY A 206 6.72 0.78 2.95
C GLY A 206 7.63 -0.46 3.02
N TYR A 207 7.80 -1.24 1.95
CA TYR A 207 8.67 -2.44 1.88
C TYR A 207 10.06 -2.23 1.22
N LEU A 208 11.07 -3.03 1.63
CA LEU A 208 12.36 -3.21 0.96
C LEU A 208 12.80 -4.69 1.01
N GLY A 209 13.13 -5.24 -0.16
CA GLY A 209 13.26 -6.66 -0.55
C GLY A 209 13.97 -7.70 0.31
N GLU A 210 14.47 -7.42 1.51
CA GLU A 210 15.25 -8.42 2.28
C GLU A 210 14.93 -8.49 3.78
N TYR A 211 14.24 -7.50 4.38
CA TYR A 211 13.92 -7.55 5.80
C TYR A 211 12.59 -6.88 6.13
N TRP A 212 11.78 -7.57 6.94
CA TRP A 212 10.72 -6.96 7.73
C TRP A 212 11.35 -5.98 8.70
N ALA A 213 11.31 -4.71 8.37
CA ALA A 213 11.44 -3.68 9.38
C ALA A 213 10.04 -3.42 9.96
N CYS A 214 9.49 -4.40 10.70
CA CYS A 214 8.61 -4.05 11.80
C CYS A 214 9.51 -3.35 12.83
N PHE A 215 9.75 -2.05 12.64
CA PHE A 215 10.28 -1.22 13.71
C PHE A 215 9.15 -1.01 14.73
N GLY A 216 8.87 -2.04 15.52
CA GLY A 216 8.51 -1.82 16.91
C GLY A 216 9.73 -1.26 17.61
N LEU A 217 9.99 0.04 17.47
CA LEU A 217 10.96 0.71 18.32
C LEU A 217 10.33 0.87 19.71
N GLY A 218 10.45 -0.20 20.51
CA GLY A 218 10.77 0.00 21.91
C GLY A 218 12.20 0.52 21.97
N LEU A 219 12.37 1.81 22.25
CA LEU A 219 13.61 2.34 22.78
C LEU A 219 13.27 3.02 24.11
N GLN A 220 13.68 2.32 25.17
CA GLN A 220 13.93 2.69 26.58
C GLN A 220 13.20 3.89 27.17
#